data_AF-A0A0F9VMN0-F1
#
_entry.id   AF-A0A0F9VMN0-F1
#
_cell.length_a   1.000
_cell.length_b   1.000
_cell.length_c   1.000
_cell.angle_alpha   90.00
_cell.angle_beta   90.00
_cell.angle_gamma   90.00
#
_symmetry.space_group_name_H-M   'P 1'
#
loop_
_entity.id
_entity.type
_entity.pdbx_description
1 polymer ?
#
loop_
_entity_poly.entity_id
_entity_poly.type
_entity_poly.pdbx_seq_one_letter_code
_entity_poly.pdbx_strand_id
1 'polypeptide(L)'
;MMKILMIFIGLIIAIVLLQSVADQVFNTTTTLTSTNETITTPANGTTASIAGRTLIGTATVTNGSTPVASTNVTVATALVSGAETITVTVNNVSFANLALNFSYDFEPDGFLQSSSSRAIIVLVTLFGALAALIFVVALVFSMLKDAGFVGGRKK
;
A
#
# COMPACT_ATOMS: atom_id res chain seq x y z
N MET A 1 29.83 -25.71 -9.04
CA MET A 1 29.05 -25.54 -7.79
C MET A 1 29.02 -24.08 -7.33
N MET A 2 30.15 -23.37 -7.22
CA MET A 2 30.21 -21.97 -6.75
C MET A 2 29.38 -20.97 -7.59
N LYS A 3 29.36 -21.11 -8.92
CA LYS A 3 28.55 -20.25 -9.83
C LYS A 3 27.02 -20.36 -9.57
N ILE A 4 26.53 -21.56 -9.24
CA ILE A 4 25.10 -21.81 -9.00
C ILE A 4 24.65 -21.16 -7.68
N LEU A 5 25.49 -21.26 -6.64
CA LEU A 5 25.23 -20.62 -5.35
C LEU A 5 25.17 -19.10 -5.47
N MET A 6 26.10 -18.48 -6.21
CA MET A 6 26.09 -17.03 -6.45
C MET A 6 24.83 -16.55 -7.16
N ILE A 7 24.31 -17.32 -8.13
CA ILE A 7 23.04 -16.98 -8.79
C ILE A 7 21.86 -17.11 -7.86
N PHE A 8 21.80 -18.18 -7.07
CA PHE A 8 20.70 -18.38 -6.14
C PHE A 8 20.61 -17.22 -5.13
N ILE A 9 21.75 -16.77 -4.62
CA ILE A 9 21.85 -15.59 -3.75
C ILE A 9 21.42 -14.32 -4.51
N GLY A 10 21.91 -14.11 -5.73
CA GLY A 10 21.54 -12.96 -6.56
C GLY A 10 20.04 -12.89 -6.85
N LEU A 11 19.41 -14.04 -7.11
CA LEU A 11 17.97 -14.14 -7.36
C LEU A 11 17.15 -13.80 -6.11
N ILE A 12 17.56 -14.32 -4.94
CA ILE A 12 16.88 -13.99 -3.67
C ILE A 12 16.94 -12.50 -3.40
N ILE A 13 18.13 -11.89 -3.55
CA ILE A 13 18.31 -10.44 -3.34
C ILE A 13 17.42 -9.65 -4.30
N ALA A 14 17.40 -10.02 -5.58
CA ALA A 14 16.57 -9.34 -6.58
C ALA A 14 15.07 -9.41 -6.23
N ILE A 15 14.57 -10.58 -5.81
CA ILE A 15 13.16 -10.76 -5.44
C ILE A 15 12.80 -9.94 -4.20
N VAL A 16 13.63 -9.98 -3.15
CA VAL A 16 13.39 -9.24 -1.90
C VAL A 16 13.37 -7.73 -2.15
N LEU A 17 14.31 -7.22 -2.95
CA LEU A 17 14.35 -5.81 -3.31
C LEU A 17 13.14 -5.41 -4.17
N LEU A 18 12.75 -6.26 -5.14
CA LEU A 18 11.60 -5.98 -6.00
C LEU A 18 10.29 -5.98 -5.21
N GLN A 19 10.15 -6.85 -4.21
CA GLN A 19 8.98 -6.88 -3.33
C GLN A 19 8.83 -5.55 -2.57
N SER A 20 9.90 -5.05 -1.94
CA SER A 20 9.85 -3.78 -1.22
C SER A 20 9.47 -2.60 -2.13
N VAL A 21 9.96 -2.59 -3.39
CA VAL A 21 9.61 -1.55 -4.36
C VAL A 21 8.16 -1.69 -4.79
N ALA A 22 7.67 -2.92 -5.02
CA ALA A 22 6.29 -3.18 -5.40
C ALA A 22 5.31 -2.73 -4.31
N ASP A 23 5.61 -3.01 -3.03
CA ASP A 23 4.79 -2.58 -1.89
C ASP A 23 4.73 -1.05 -1.79
N GLN A 24 5.87 -0.38 -1.99
CA GLN A 24 5.91 1.09 -2.00
C GLN A 24 5.11 1.67 -3.17
N VAL A 25 5.23 1.08 -4.37
CA VAL A 25 4.48 1.52 -5.56
C VAL A 25 2.98 1.32 -5.33
N PHE A 26 2.58 0.19 -4.76
CA PHE A 26 1.18 -0.09 -4.44
C PHE A 26 0.61 0.96 -3.49
N ASN A 27 1.29 1.24 -2.38
CA ASN A 27 0.85 2.25 -1.42
C ASN A 27 0.81 3.66 -2.03
N THR A 28 1.77 4.02 -2.88
CA THR A 28 1.83 5.38 -3.47
C THR A 28 0.84 5.59 -4.62
N THR A 29 0.22 4.53 -5.15
CA THR A 29 -0.61 4.63 -6.37
C THR A 29 -2.04 4.11 -6.21
N THR A 30 -2.33 3.39 -5.12
CA THR A 30 -3.62 2.71 -4.93
C THR A 30 -4.38 3.30 -3.75
N THR A 31 -5.66 3.55 -3.95
CA THR A 31 -6.61 3.88 -2.89
C THR A 31 -7.04 2.60 -2.19
N LEU A 32 -7.14 2.63 -0.86
CA LEU A 32 -7.50 1.45 -0.07
C LEU A 32 -8.87 1.64 0.57
N THR A 33 -9.59 0.54 0.74
CA THR A 33 -10.87 0.53 1.45
C THR A 33 -10.69 -0.12 2.81
N SER A 34 -11.05 0.60 3.86
CA SER A 34 -11.24 0.00 5.18
C SER A 34 -12.70 -0.41 5.34
N THR A 35 -12.95 -1.64 5.77
CA THR A 35 -14.31 -2.17 5.99
C THR A 35 -14.48 -2.59 7.43
N ASN A 36 -15.52 -2.05 8.08
CA ASN A 36 -15.91 -2.34 9.46
C ASN A 36 -14.80 -2.16 10.51
N GLU A 37 -13.88 -1.21 10.29
CA GLU A 37 -12.84 -0.88 11.26
C GLU A 37 -13.47 -0.37 12.54
N THR A 38 -13.20 -1.05 13.65
CA THR A 38 -13.79 -0.70 14.94
C THR A 38 -12.96 0.38 15.60
N ILE A 39 -13.56 1.54 15.81
CA ILE A 39 -12.90 2.69 16.44
C ILE A 39 -13.70 3.07 17.67
N THR A 40 -13.00 3.21 18.79
CA THR A 40 -13.61 3.77 20.00
C THR A 40 -13.69 5.27 19.83
N THR A 41 -14.92 5.79 19.76
CA THR A 41 -15.15 7.22 19.67
C THR A 41 -14.66 7.92 20.93
N PRO A 42 -14.13 9.14 20.82
CA PRO A 42 -13.62 9.88 21.97
C PRO A 42 -14.77 10.47 22.82
N ALA A 43 -14.45 11.26 23.83
CA ALA A 43 -15.44 12.00 24.60
C ALA A 43 -16.21 13.01 23.71
N ASN A 44 -17.44 13.36 24.09
CA ASN A 44 -18.23 14.33 23.34
C ASN A 44 -17.47 15.65 23.14
N GLY A 45 -17.46 16.17 21.91
CA GLY A 45 -16.74 17.39 21.54
C GLY A 45 -15.22 17.23 21.39
N THR A 46 -14.69 16.01 21.46
CA THR A 46 -13.27 15.74 21.20
C THR A 46 -13.09 14.91 19.94
N THR A 47 -11.85 14.86 19.44
CA THR A 47 -11.47 14.20 18.19
C THR A 47 -10.53 13.03 18.45
N ALA A 48 -10.81 11.90 17.80
CA ALA A 48 -9.85 10.81 17.65
C ALA A 48 -9.20 10.91 16.26
N SER A 49 -7.94 10.50 16.15
CA SER A 49 -7.16 10.55 14.91
C SER A 49 -6.74 9.16 14.46
N ILE A 50 -6.84 8.94 13.15
CA ILE A 50 -6.33 7.77 12.43
C ILE A 50 -5.24 8.29 11.48
N ALA A 51 -3.99 8.23 11.94
CA ALA A 51 -2.87 8.82 11.24
C ALA A 51 -2.54 8.10 9.92
N GLY A 52 -1.91 8.83 9.00
CA GLY A 52 -1.37 8.28 7.75
C GLY A 52 -2.43 7.87 6.74
N ARG A 53 -3.59 8.54 6.78
CA ARG A 53 -4.72 8.26 5.91
C ARG A 53 -5.44 9.56 5.55
N THR A 54 -5.84 9.67 4.30
CA THR A 54 -6.63 10.78 3.77
C THR A 54 -7.96 10.24 3.30
N LEU A 55 -9.07 10.75 3.84
CA LEU A 55 -10.40 10.27 3.51
C LEU A 55 -10.76 10.60 2.05
N ILE A 56 -11.25 9.59 1.32
CA ILE A 56 -11.84 9.77 -0.01
C ILE A 56 -13.36 9.69 0.14
N GLY A 57 -14.05 10.74 -0.28
CA GLY A 57 -15.51 10.79 -0.23
C GLY A 57 -16.05 10.83 1.20
N THR A 58 -17.06 10.01 1.48
CA THR A 58 -17.76 9.99 2.77
C THR A 58 -17.57 8.65 3.48
N ALA A 59 -17.15 8.69 4.75
CA ALA A 59 -17.14 7.51 5.59
C ALA A 59 -18.57 7.08 5.96
N THR A 60 -18.78 5.78 6.04
CA THR A 60 -19.98 5.17 6.63
C THR A 60 -19.67 4.77 8.06
N VAL A 61 -20.57 5.12 8.98
CA VAL A 61 -20.43 4.81 10.41
C VAL A 61 -21.64 4.00 10.84
N THR A 62 -21.43 2.87 11.51
CA THR A 62 -22.50 2.04 12.06
C THR A 62 -22.25 1.71 13.53
N ASN A 63 -23.33 1.53 14.28
CA ASN A 63 -23.33 0.92 15.60
C ASN A 63 -23.95 -0.48 15.45
N GLY A 64 -23.11 -1.50 15.35
CA GLY A 64 -23.53 -2.81 14.86
C GLY A 64 -24.06 -2.69 13.43
N SER A 65 -25.34 -3.00 13.22
CA SER A 65 -25.99 -2.93 11.90
C SER A 65 -26.74 -1.62 11.65
N THR A 66 -26.79 -0.71 12.63
CA THR A 66 -27.56 0.53 12.52
C THR A 66 -26.68 1.67 12.03
N PRO A 67 -27.01 2.37 10.93
CA PRO A 67 -26.24 3.51 10.47
C PRO A 67 -26.32 4.68 11.46
N VAL A 68 -25.18 5.32 11.68
CA VAL A 68 -25.05 6.51 12.53
C VAL A 68 -25.04 7.74 11.62
N ALA A 69 -25.96 8.67 11.87
CA ALA A 69 -26.02 9.92 11.11
C ALA A 69 -24.77 10.79 11.35
N SER A 70 -24.34 11.52 10.32
CA SER A 70 -23.18 12.42 10.38
C SER A 70 -23.33 13.58 11.37
N THR A 71 -24.58 13.90 11.75
CA THR A 71 -24.90 14.86 12.80
C THR A 71 -24.48 14.39 14.19
N ASN A 72 -24.35 13.07 14.40
CA ASN A 72 -23.92 12.49 15.67
C ASN A 72 -22.41 12.25 15.73
N VAL A 73 -21.82 11.82 14.60
CA VAL A 73 -20.38 11.56 14.47
C VAL A 73 -19.91 12.10 13.12
N THR A 74 -18.93 13.01 13.14
CA THR A 74 -18.33 13.57 11.93
C THR A 74 -16.99 12.89 11.66
N VAL A 75 -16.77 12.49 10.41
CA VAL A 75 -15.49 11.95 9.94
C VAL A 75 -14.97 12.87 8.85
N ALA A 76 -13.75 13.36 8.99
CA ALA A 76 -13.14 14.31 8.06
C ALA A 76 -11.62 14.14 8.00
N THR A 77 -10.99 14.56 6.91
CA THR A 77 -9.53 14.69 6.86
C THR A 77 -9.11 15.99 7.53
N ALA A 78 -8.07 15.93 8.36
CA ALA A 78 -7.38 17.09 8.89
C ALA A 78 -5.85 16.86 8.90
N LEU A 79 -5.09 17.96 8.94
CA LEU A 79 -3.65 17.90 9.14
C LEU A 79 -3.35 17.86 10.64
N VAL A 80 -2.84 16.73 11.13
CA VAL A 80 -2.48 16.56 12.55
C VAL A 80 -0.98 16.30 12.63
N SER A 81 -0.25 17.17 13.33
CA SER A 81 1.21 17.07 13.50
C SER A 81 1.98 16.96 12.16
N GLY A 82 1.48 17.61 11.10
CA GLY A 82 2.12 17.64 9.79
C GLY A 82 1.81 16.45 8.88
N ALA A 83 0.94 15.51 9.29
CA ALA A 83 0.48 14.40 8.46
C ALA A 83 -1.03 14.47 8.20
N GLU A 84 -1.45 14.14 6.98
CA GLU A 84 -2.88 13.98 6.69
C GLU A 84 -3.44 12.79 7.47
N THR A 85 -4.57 13.04 8.12
CA THR A 85 -5.12 12.17 9.15
C THR A 85 -6.64 12.18 9.07
N ILE A 86 -7.27 11.01 9.15
CA ILE A 86 -8.71 10.93 9.32
C ILE A 86 -9.04 11.24 10.77
N THR A 87 -9.90 12.22 10.99
CA THR A 87 -10.39 12.65 12.29
C THR A 87 -11.84 12.22 12.48
N VAL A 88 -12.14 11.74 13.68
CA VAL A 88 -13.47 11.33 14.10
C VAL A 88 -13.89 12.21 15.28
N THR A 89 -14.90 13.04 15.07
CA THR A 89 -15.46 13.95 16.07
C THR A 89 -16.82 13.45 16.53
N VAL A 90 -17.03 13.37 17.84
CA VAL A 90 -18.36 13.09 18.42
C VAL A 90 -19.10 14.38 18.68
N ASN A 91 -20.26 14.53 18.06
CA ASN A 91 -21.13 15.71 18.24
C ASN A 91 -22.31 15.43 19.18
N ASN A 92 -22.61 14.16 19.44
CA ASN A 92 -23.71 13.74 20.31
C ASN A 92 -23.20 12.85 21.43
N VAL A 93 -23.48 13.24 22.68
CA VAL A 93 -23.05 12.55 23.90
C VAL A 93 -23.44 11.07 23.96
N SER A 94 -24.56 10.69 23.33
CA SER A 94 -25.00 9.28 23.28
C SER A 94 -24.05 8.38 22.49
N PHE A 95 -23.14 8.97 21.70
CA PHE A 95 -22.14 8.25 20.91
C PHE A 95 -20.71 8.45 21.44
N ALA A 96 -20.53 9.04 22.62
CA ALA A 96 -19.21 9.20 23.23
C ALA A 96 -18.72 7.88 23.86
N ASN A 97 -17.42 7.58 23.73
CA ASN A 97 -16.79 6.38 24.30
C ASN A 97 -17.44 5.05 23.84
N LEU A 98 -18.01 5.01 22.63
CA LEU A 98 -18.60 3.82 22.04
C LEU A 98 -17.67 3.24 20.97
N ALA A 99 -17.61 1.91 20.89
CA ALA A 99 -17.01 1.23 19.75
C ALA A 99 -17.99 1.27 18.57
N LEU A 100 -17.66 2.02 17.52
CA LEU A 100 -18.43 2.09 16.28
C LEU A 100 -17.62 1.48 15.13
N ASN A 101 -18.32 0.98 14.12
CA ASN A 101 -17.72 0.45 12.91
C ASN A 101 -17.67 1.52 11.83
N PHE A 102 -16.49 1.70 11.23
CA PHE A 102 -16.25 2.67 10.18
C PHE A 102 -15.87 1.92 8.90
N SER A 103 -16.51 2.27 7.79
CA SER A 103 -16.06 1.85 6.46
C SER A 103 -15.86 3.06 5.57
N TYR A 104 -14.69 3.17 4.96
CA TYR A 104 -14.29 4.33 4.17
C TYR A 104 -13.18 3.96 3.19
N ASP A 105 -13.13 4.72 2.10
CA ASP A 105 -12.01 4.72 1.18
C ASP A 105 -10.99 5.78 1.63
N PHE A 106 -9.71 5.46 1.48
CA PHE A 106 -8.63 6.37 1.86
C PHE A 106 -7.42 6.28 0.93
N GLU A 107 -6.70 7.38 0.85
CA GLU A 107 -5.35 7.44 0.30
C GLU A 107 -4.37 7.21 1.47
N PRO A 108 -3.48 6.21 1.38
CA PRO A 108 -2.47 6.00 2.41
C PRO A 108 -1.40 7.10 2.39
N ASP A 109 -0.62 7.20 3.45
CA ASP A 109 0.50 8.13 3.51
C ASP A 109 1.48 7.92 2.33
N GLY A 110 1.94 9.03 1.76
CA GLY A 110 2.77 9.05 0.56
C GLY A 110 2.03 8.80 -0.76
N PHE A 111 0.69 8.71 -0.76
CA PHE A 111 -0.09 8.62 -1.99
C PHE A 111 0.20 9.81 -2.92
N LEU A 112 0.48 9.50 -4.18
CA LEU A 112 0.75 10.52 -5.19
C LEU A 112 -0.56 11.06 -5.74
N GLN A 113 -0.91 12.29 -5.37
CA GLN A 113 -2.13 12.97 -5.83
C GLN A 113 -2.20 13.14 -7.36
N SER A 114 -1.06 13.40 -8.01
CA SER A 114 -0.99 13.58 -9.46
C SER A 114 -1.04 12.24 -10.21
N SER A 115 -1.99 12.11 -11.12
CA SER A 115 -2.12 10.95 -12.01
C SER A 115 -0.88 10.72 -12.87
N SER A 116 -0.22 11.79 -13.32
CA SER A 116 1.02 11.72 -14.09
C SER A 116 2.16 11.13 -13.26
N SER A 117 2.29 11.54 -12.00
CA SER A 117 3.34 11.00 -11.11
C SER A 117 3.13 9.52 -10.81
N ARG A 118 1.86 9.11 -10.59
CA ARG A 118 1.51 7.68 -10.43
C ARG A 118 1.90 6.87 -11.66
N ALA A 119 1.55 7.35 -12.85
CA ALA A 119 1.89 6.68 -14.10
C ALA A 119 3.40 6.51 -14.30
N ILE A 120 4.19 7.55 -13.98
CA ILE A 120 5.65 7.50 -14.09
C ILE A 120 6.24 6.45 -13.13
N ILE A 121 5.81 6.42 -11.86
CA ILE A 121 6.31 5.44 -10.90
C ILE A 121 5.99 4.01 -11.35
N VAL A 122 4.76 3.76 -11.81
CA VAL A 122 4.38 2.43 -12.33
C VAL A 122 5.26 2.03 -13.52
N LEU A 123 5.53 2.94 -14.45
CA LEU A 123 6.40 2.67 -15.61
C LEU A 123 7.85 2.40 -15.18
N VAL A 124 8.41 3.19 -14.27
CA VAL A 124 9.77 3.00 -13.76
C VAL A 124 9.91 1.63 -13.09
N THR A 125 8.95 1.25 -12.26
CA THR A 125 8.92 -0.07 -11.61
C THR A 125 8.79 -1.20 -12.63
N LEU A 126 7.96 -1.04 -13.65
CA LEU A 126 7.81 -2.02 -14.73
C LEU A 126 9.12 -2.22 -15.51
N PHE A 127 9.79 -1.13 -15.89
CA PHE A 127 11.08 -1.22 -16.58
C PHE A 127 12.18 -1.80 -15.68
N GLY A 128 12.19 -1.46 -14.38
CA GLY A 128 13.09 -2.05 -13.39
C GLY A 128 12.89 -3.56 -13.24
N ALA A 129 11.63 -4.01 -13.14
CA ALA A 129 11.29 -5.43 -13.09
C ALA A 129 11.71 -6.17 -14.37
N LEU A 130 11.49 -5.57 -15.54
CA LEU A 130 11.90 -6.14 -16.83
C LEU A 130 13.43 -6.26 -16.94
N ALA A 131 14.17 -5.25 -16.50
CA ALA A 131 15.63 -5.29 -16.48
C ALA A 131 16.16 -6.42 -15.58
N ALA A 132 15.58 -6.59 -14.38
CA ALA A 132 15.92 -7.69 -13.49
C ALA A 132 15.63 -9.06 -14.11
N LEU A 133 14.48 -9.20 -14.80
CA LEU A 133 14.14 -10.43 -15.52
C LEU A 133 15.15 -10.75 -16.63
N ILE A 134 15.48 -9.77 -17.47
CA ILE A 134 16.46 -9.94 -18.56
C ILE A 134 17.83 -10.32 -17.99
N PHE A 135 18.23 -9.71 -16.87
CA PHE A 135 19.48 -10.04 -16.20
C PHE A 135 19.51 -11.50 -15.74
N VAL A 136 18.46 -11.98 -15.08
CA VAL A 136 18.36 -13.39 -14.65
C VAL A 136 18.39 -14.33 -15.85
N VAL A 137 17.63 -14.01 -16.91
CA VAL A 137 17.59 -14.81 -18.15
C VAL A 137 18.98 -14.89 -18.79
N ALA A 138 19.66 -13.76 -18.95
CA ALA A 138 21.01 -13.72 -19.53
C ALA A 138 22.01 -14.58 -18.74
N LEU A 139 21.94 -14.54 -17.41
CA LEU A 139 22.78 -15.37 -16.55
C LEU A 139 22.49 -16.87 -16.74
N VAL A 140 21.22 -17.27 -16.81
CA VAL A 140 20.83 -18.66 -17.05
C VAL A 140 21.30 -19.13 -18.42
N PHE A 141 21.15 -18.32 -19.47
CA PHE A 141 21.65 -18.65 -20.80
C PHE A 141 23.17 -18.82 -20.84
N SER A 142 23.91 -17.95 -20.14
CA SER A 142 25.36 -18.11 -20.00
C SER A 142 25.72 -19.44 -19.34
N MET A 143 24.94 -19.89 -18.35
CA MET A 143 25.16 -21.18 -17.70
C MET A 143 24.86 -22.36 -18.62
N LEU A 144 23.77 -22.32 -19.37
CA LEU A 144 23.42 -23.38 -20.32
C LEU A 144 24.48 -23.51 -21.43
N LYS A 145 25.09 -22.38 -21.82
CA LYS A 145 26.23 -22.37 -22.74
C LYS A 145 27.48 -23.00 -22.11
N ASP A 146 27.84 -22.59 -20.89
CA ASP A 146 28.99 -23.15 -20.14
C ASP A 146 28.82 -24.65 -19.88
N ALA A 147 27.60 -25.12 -19.67
CA ALA A 147 27.27 -26.53 -19.45
C ALA A 147 27.24 -27.37 -20.74
N GLY A 148 27.53 -26.77 -21.91
CA GLY A 148 27.53 -27.47 -23.20
C GLY A 148 26.13 -27.78 -23.75
N PHE A 149 25.07 -27.23 -23.15
CA PHE A 149 23.69 -27.46 -23.56
C PHE A 149 23.28 -26.61 -24.77
N VAL A 150 23.88 -25.43 -24.94
CA VAL A 150 23.52 -24.45 -25.98
C VAL A 150 24.62 -24.28 -27.04
N GLY A 151 25.78 -24.91 -26.85
CA GLY A 151 26.85 -24.94 -27.85
C GLY A 151 26.65 -26.07 -28.85
N GLY A 152 26.19 -25.76 -30.07
CA GLY A 152 26.17 -26.72 -31.16
C GLY A 152 27.54 -27.37 -31.32
N ARG A 153 27.59 -28.71 -31.28
CA ARG A 153 28.81 -29.49 -31.53
C ARG A 153 29.41 -29.00 -32.84
N LYS A 154 30.51 -28.24 -32.77
CA LYS A 154 31.38 -28.08 -33.95
C LYS A 154 31.99 -29.45 -34.19
N LYS A 155 31.44 -30.16 -35.18
CA LYS A 155 32.12 -31.28 -35.84
C LYS A 155 33.34 -30.75 -36.58
#